data_AF-A0AAD5JYX3-F1
#
_entry.id   AF-A0AAD5JYX3-F1
#
_cell.length_a   1.000
_cell.length_b   1.000
_cell.length_c   1.000
_cell.angle_alpha   90.00
_cell.angle_beta   90.00
_cell.angle_gamma   90.00
#
_symmetry.space_group_name_H-M   'P 1'
#
loop_
_entity.id
_entity.type
_entity.pdbx_description
1 polymer ?
#
loop_
_entity_poly.entity_id
_entity_poly.type
_entity_poly.pdbx_seq_one_letter_code
_entity_poly.pdbx_strand_id
1 'polypeptide(L)'
;MSQFAGKVLALISTLFLAHSAYSTYEHLNYLKAVEQSEAVLPVEIVVECLLSALVTLFGVIISAQPFKNIHLESQMATMTIDKFDTRPSFVGFNHRKVVSTQGQLERRLR
;
A
#
# COMPACT_ATOMS: atom_id res chain seq x y z
N MET A 1 -6.77 7.63 -9.72
CA MET A 1 -6.02 8.87 -9.44
C MET A 1 -5.91 9.16 -7.94
N SER A 2 -6.96 8.94 -7.12
CA SER A 2 -6.89 9.17 -5.66
C SER A 2 -5.84 8.32 -4.92
N GLN A 3 -5.64 7.05 -5.28
CA GLN A 3 -4.69 6.17 -4.60
C GLN A 3 -3.24 6.65 -4.72
N PHE A 4 -2.84 7.17 -5.88
CA PHE A 4 -1.50 7.71 -6.07
C PHE A 4 -1.31 8.99 -5.24
N ALA A 5 -2.30 9.89 -5.26
CA ALA A 5 -2.28 11.08 -4.42
C ALA A 5 -2.20 10.74 -2.92
N GLY A 6 -2.94 9.72 -2.46
CA GLY A 6 -2.88 9.23 -1.08
C GLY A 6 -1.49 8.70 -0.71
N LYS A 7 -0.84 7.95 -1.60
CA LYS A 7 0.55 7.46 -1.40
C LYS A 7 1.56 8.60 -1.30
N VAL A 8 1.46 9.60 -2.19
CA VAL A 8 2.34 10.77 -2.17
C VAL A 8 2.12 11.58 -0.90
N LEU A 9 0.86 11.80 -0.50
CA LEU A 9 0.51 12.50 0.73
C LEU A 9 1.08 11.76 1.96
N ALA A 10 0.90 10.44 2.04
CA ALA A 10 1.42 9.62 3.12
C ALA A 10 2.95 9.63 3.19
N LEU A 11 3.64 9.62 2.04
CA LEU A 11 5.10 9.74 2.00
C LEU A 11 5.58 11.09 2.53
N ILE A 12 4.99 12.19 2.05
CA ILE A 12 5.37 13.54 2.48
C ILE A 12 5.11 13.74 3.96
N SER A 13 3.94 13.32 4.45
CA SER A 13 3.60 13.46 5.88
C SER A 13 4.47 12.59 6.78
N THR A 14 4.89 11.41 6.31
CA THR A 14 5.84 10.56 7.05
C THR A 14 7.22 11.22 7.17
N LEU A 15 7.67 11.94 6.12
CA LEU A 15 8.91 12.72 6.19
C LEU A 15 8.82 13.87 7.20
N PHE A 16 7.68 14.57 7.27
CA PHE A 16 7.44 15.59 8.29
C PHE A 16 7.36 15.01 9.71
N LEU A 17 6.75 13.82 9.86
CA LEU A 17 6.73 13.13 11.14
C LEU A 17 8.15 12.77 11.59
N ALA A 18 8.99 12.26 10.67
CA ALA A 18 10.40 12.00 10.92
C ALA A 18 11.20 13.28 11.24
N HIS A 19 10.87 14.39 10.56
CA HIS A 19 11.44 15.71 10.85
C HIS A 19 11.15 16.14 12.30
N SER A 20 9.89 16.07 12.75
CA SER A 20 9.56 16.43 14.14
C SER A 20 10.23 15.52 15.18
N ALA A 21 10.43 14.24 14.84
CA ALA A 21 11.16 13.30 15.69
C ALA A 21 12.64 13.68 15.80
N TYR A 22 13.26 14.10 14.70
CA TYR A 22 14.63 14.61 14.69
C TYR A 22 14.75 15.92 15.49
N SER A 23 13.84 16.88 15.31
CA SER A 23 13.82 18.13 16.09
C SER A 23 13.66 17.87 17.59
N THR A 24 12.82 16.90 17.96
CA THR A 24 12.68 16.47 19.36
C THR A 24 13.99 15.89 19.90
N TYR A 25 14.64 15.01 19.13
CA TYR A 25 15.91 14.41 19.51
C TYR A 25 17.02 15.45 19.70
N GLU A 26 17.15 16.39 18.78
CA GLU A 26 18.12 17.48 18.86
C GLU A 26 17.85 18.37 20.08
N HIS A 27 16.60 18.78 20.28
CA HIS A 27 16.21 19.61 21.43
C HIS A 27 16.52 18.91 22.76
N LEU A 28 16.21 17.62 22.89
CA LEU A 28 16.52 16.85 24.10
C LEU A 28 18.03 16.68 24.32
N ASN A 29 18.82 16.53 23.25
CA ASN A 29 20.27 16.47 23.36
C ASN A 29 20.88 17.80 23.78
N TYR A 30 20.36 18.91 23.24
CA TYR A 30 20.76 20.24 23.66
C TYR A 30 20.48 20.49 25.14
N LEU A 31 19.28 20.16 25.62
CA LEU A 31 18.92 20.30 27.04
C LEU A 31 19.83 19.50 27.97
N LYS A 32 20.19 18.28 27.57
CA LYS A 32 21.15 17.44 28.31
C LYS A 32 22.54 18.09 28.36
N ALA A 33 22.99 18.71 27.26
CA ALA A 33 24.30 19.36 27.19
C ALA A 33 24.38 20.64 28.04
N VAL A 34 23.25 21.34 28.24
CA VAL A 34 23.15 22.58 29.04
C VAL A 34 22.76 22.30 30.50
N GLU A 35 22.64 21.02 30.89
CA GLU A 35 22.21 20.58 32.23
C GLU A 35 20.83 21.14 32.65
N GLN A 36 19.98 21.51 31.70
CA GLN A 36 18.61 21.96 31.96
C GLN A 36 17.63 20.78 31.78
N SER A 37 17.39 20.03 32.86
CA SER A 37 16.55 18.81 32.80
C SER A 37 15.04 19.04 32.78
N GLU A 38 14.57 20.26 33.07
CA GLU A 38 13.13 20.55 33.27
C GLU A 38 12.46 21.36 32.14
N ALA A 39 13.14 21.55 31.01
CA ALA A 39 12.56 22.32 29.90
C ALA A 39 11.51 21.51 29.12
N VAL A 40 10.34 22.12 28.94
CA VAL A 40 9.22 21.58 28.15
C VAL A 40 9.55 21.64 26.65
N LEU A 41 9.02 20.70 25.86
CA LEU A 41 9.16 20.75 24.40
C LEU A 41 8.47 22.01 23.83
N PRO A 42 9.09 22.68 22.84
CA PRO A 42 8.45 23.77 22.11
C PRO A 42 7.12 23.33 21.50
N VAL A 43 6.10 24.19 21.61
CA VAL A 43 4.75 23.94 21.08
C VAL A 43 4.78 23.67 19.58
N GLU A 44 5.69 24.30 18.85
CA GLU A 44 5.87 24.12 17.40
C GLU A 44 6.15 22.66 17.03
N ILE A 45 7.09 22.00 17.74
CA ILE A 45 7.45 20.59 17.51
C ILE A 45 6.26 19.67 17.83
N VAL A 46 5.53 19.97 18.91
CA VAL A 46 4.35 19.19 19.31
C VAL A 46 3.25 19.30 18.26
N VAL A 47 2.97 20.51 17.77
CA VAL A 47 1.96 20.75 16.73
C VAL A 47 2.36 20.10 15.41
N GLU A 48 3.63 20.20 15.01
CA GLU A 48 4.14 19.54 13.80
C GLU A 48 3.99 18.02 13.89
N CYS A 49 4.36 17.41 15.03
CA CYS A 49 4.23 15.98 15.26
C CYS A 49 2.76 15.51 15.17
N LEU A 50 1.85 16.19 15.87
CA LEU A 50 0.43 15.85 15.88
C LEU A 50 -0.22 16.01 14.50
N LEU A 51 0.04 17.11 13.81
CA LEU A 51 -0.47 17.33 12.45
C LEU A 51 0.08 16.30 11.47
N SER A 52 1.39 16.03 11.53
CA SER A 52 2.03 15.04 10.65
C SER A 52 1.48 13.64 10.87
N ALA A 53 1.23 13.26 12.13
CA ALA A 53 0.61 11.98 12.46
C ALA A 53 -0.82 11.86 11.90
N LEU A 54 -1.65 12.90 12.06
CA LEU A 54 -3.02 12.93 11.53
C LEU A 54 -3.03 12.87 9.99
N VAL A 55 -2.20 13.68 9.33
CA VAL A 55 -2.11 13.69 7.86
C VAL A 55 -1.62 12.33 7.35
N THR A 56 -0.69 11.69 8.04
CA THR A 56 -0.22 10.34 7.69
C THR A 56 -1.35 9.31 7.77
N LEU A 57 -2.15 9.35 8.84
CA LEU A 57 -3.33 8.49 8.98
C LEU A 57 -4.28 8.67 7.79
N PHE A 58 -4.65 9.91 7.46
CA PHE A 58 -5.54 10.19 6.33
C PHE A 58 -4.94 9.80 4.98
N GLY A 59 -3.64 10.04 4.77
CA GLY A 59 -2.93 9.66 3.55
C GLY A 59 -2.97 8.15 3.31
N VAL A 60 -2.77 7.35 4.37
CA VAL A 60 -2.86 5.89 4.31
C VAL A 60 -4.29 5.43 4.00
N ILE A 61 -5.31 6.04 4.61
CA ILE A 61 -6.71 5.71 4.34
C ILE A 61 -7.07 5.97 2.87
N ILE A 62 -6.66 7.11 2.31
CA ILE A 62 -6.93 7.46 0.90
C ILE A 62 -6.15 6.58 -0.08
N SER A 63 -4.97 6.10 0.32
CA SER A 63 -4.14 5.17 -0.45
C SER A 63 -4.78 3.78 -0.58
N ALA A 64 -5.65 3.39 0.34
CA ALA A 64 -6.26 2.07 0.37
C ALA A 64 -7.12 1.79 -0.88
N GLN A 65 -7.16 0.52 -1.29
CA GLN A 65 -8.02 0.08 -2.38
C GLN A 65 -9.49 0.01 -1.92
N PRO A 66 -10.45 0.25 -2.83
CA PRO A 66 -11.85 0.12 -2.51
C PRO A 66 -12.17 -1.33 -2.11
N PHE A 67 -13.13 -1.50 -1.20
CA PHE A 67 -13.60 -2.82 -0.79
C PHE A 67 -14.17 -3.58 -1.99
N LYS A 68 -13.79 -4.86 -2.10
CA LYS A 68 -14.32 -5.78 -3.12
C LYS A 68 -15.65 -6.37 -2.63
N ASN A 69 -16.63 -6.52 -3.53
CA ASN A 69 -17.89 -7.17 -3.19
C ASN A 69 -17.67 -8.66 -2.83
N ILE A 70 -18.30 -9.08 -1.73
CA ILE A 70 -18.27 -10.46 -1.22
C ILE A 70 -19.27 -11.39 -1.93
N HIS A 71 -20.30 -10.83 -2.59
CA HIS A 71 -21.34 -11.65 -3.22
C HIS A 71 -20.81 -12.30 -4.50
N LEU A 72 -20.91 -13.63 -4.56
CA LEU A 72 -20.48 -14.41 -5.72
C LEU A 72 -21.29 -14.08 -6.97
N GLU A 73 -22.59 -13.79 -6.81
CA GLU A 73 -23.48 -13.39 -7.92
C GLU A 73 -22.92 -12.21 -8.72
N SER A 74 -22.39 -11.19 -8.01
CA SER A 74 -21.79 -10.01 -8.66
C SER A 74 -20.57 -10.37 -9.51
N GLN A 75 -19.77 -11.36 -9.08
CA GLN A 75 -18.64 -11.85 -9.86
C GLN A 75 -19.10 -12.76 -11.00
N MET A 76 -20.10 -13.62 -10.77
CA MET A 76 -20.65 -14.52 -11.79
C MET A 76 -21.29 -13.75 -12.94
N ALA A 77 -21.96 -12.63 -12.65
CA ALA A 77 -22.54 -11.74 -13.66
C ALA A 77 -21.49 -11.13 -14.62
N THR A 78 -20.22 -11.05 -14.19
CA THR A 78 -19.12 -10.52 -15.03
C THR A 78 -18.39 -11.61 -15.81
N MET A 79 -18.66 -12.89 -15.54
CA MET A 79 -17.99 -14.02 -16.20
C MET A 79 -18.82 -14.52 -17.40
N THR A 80 -18.14 -14.84 -18.50
CA THR A 80 -18.77 -15.48 -19.67
C THR A 80 -18.93 -16.98 -19.46
N ILE A 81 -19.90 -17.58 -20.17
CA ILE A 81 -20.17 -19.03 -20.12
C ILE A 81 -18.92 -19.84 -20.47
N ASP A 82 -18.16 -19.41 -21.48
CA ASP A 82 -16.92 -20.08 -21.90
C ASP A 82 -15.88 -20.20 -20.77
N LYS A 83 -15.82 -19.21 -19.87
CA LYS A 83 -14.90 -19.17 -18.73
C LYS A 83 -15.35 -20.10 -17.61
N PHE A 84 -16.65 -20.34 -17.48
CA PHE A 84 -17.21 -21.27 -16.51
C PHE A 84 -17.14 -22.72 -17.02
N ASP A 85 -17.35 -22.94 -18.32
CA ASP A 85 -17.41 -24.27 -18.94
C ASP A 85 -16.04 -24.81 -19.41
N THR A 86 -14.93 -24.15 -19.07
CA THR A 86 -13.59 -24.58 -19.49
C THR A 86 -13.15 -25.92 -18.87
N ARG A 87 -13.87 -26.45 -17.88
CA ARG A 87 -13.66 -27.76 -17.19
C ARG A 87 -12.20 -28.25 -17.24
N PRO A 88 -11.26 -27.55 -16.56
CA PRO A 88 -9.83 -27.72 -16.77
C PRO A 88 -9.34 -29.16 -16.53
N SER A 89 -9.99 -29.89 -15.63
CA SER A 89 -9.69 -31.30 -15.34
C SER A 89 -10.02 -32.26 -16.49
N PHE A 90 -10.83 -31.86 -17.47
CA PHE A 90 -11.30 -32.68 -18.58
C PHE A 90 -10.90 -32.14 -19.96
N VAL A 91 -9.94 -31.20 -20.01
CA VAL A 91 -9.48 -30.63 -21.28
C VAL A 91 -8.70 -31.68 -22.07
N GLY A 92 -9.22 -32.05 -23.24
CA GLY A 92 -8.51 -32.89 -24.20
C GLY A 92 -7.50 -32.07 -25.02
N PHE A 93 -6.26 -32.52 -25.12
CA PHE A 93 -5.21 -31.83 -25.88
C PHE A 93 -5.19 -32.18 -27.39
N ASN A 94 -6.01 -33.15 -27.81
CA ASN A 94 -6.11 -33.59 -29.21
C ASN A 94 -7.16 -32.77 -29.98
N HIS A 95 -6.86 -31.49 -30.25
CA HIS A 95 -7.72 -30.57 -30.99
C HIS A 95 -6.93 -29.70 -32.00
N ARG A 96 -7.62 -29.13 -32.98
CA ARG A 96 -7.04 -28.48 -34.18
C ARG A 96 -6.08 -27.30 -33.92
N LYS A 97 -6.11 -26.66 -32.74
CA LYS A 97 -5.14 -25.63 -32.34
C LYS A 97 -4.53 -25.97 -30.98
N VAL A 98 -3.43 -26.72 -30.99
CA VAL A 98 -2.57 -26.87 -29.82
C VAL A 98 -1.68 -25.64 -29.71
N VAL A 99 -2.15 -24.61 -29.01
CA VAL A 99 -1.23 -23.57 -28.50
C VAL A 99 -0.78 -24.05 -27.13
N SER A 100 0.44 -24.58 -27.07
CA SER A 100 1.08 -24.93 -25.81
C SER A 100 1.02 -23.72 -24.88
N THR A 101 0.39 -23.89 -23.72
CA THR A 101 0.49 -22.95 -22.60
C THR A 101 1.97 -22.60 -22.38
N GLN A 102 2.32 -21.37 -21.97
CA GLN A 102 3.73 -20.94 -21.90
C GLN A 102 4.66 -21.94 -21.17
N GLY A 103 4.16 -22.66 -20.16
CA GLY A 103 4.90 -23.71 -19.45
C GLY A 103 5.23 -24.99 -20.25
N GLN A 104 4.64 -25.20 -21.43
CA GLN A 104 5.00 -26.26 -22.40
C GLN A 104 6.04 -25.76 -23.43
N LEU A 105 6.08 -24.45 -23.71
CA LEU A 105 7.05 -23.82 -24.60
C LEU A 105 8.44 -23.76 -23.96
N GLU A 106 8.52 -23.49 -22.65
CA GLU A 106 9.78 -23.51 -21.89
C GLU A 106 10.42 -24.91 -21.80
N ARG A 107 9.62 -25.98 -21.75
CA ARG A 107 10.16 -27.36 -21.71
C ARG A 107 10.73 -27.83 -23.05
N ARG A 108 10.33 -27.21 -24.16
CA ARG A 108 10.82 -27.55 -25.50
C ARG A 108 12.14 -26.84 -25.86
N LEU A 109 12.55 -25.85 -25.06
CA LEU A 109 13.75 -25.04 -25.24
C LEU A 109 14.92 -25.48 -24.32
N ARG A 110 14.83 -26.69 -23.73
CA ARG A 110 15.94 -27.35 -23.04
C ARG A 110 16.28 -28.67 -23.72
#